data_AF-A0A3D5Q314-F1
#
_entry.id   AF-A0A3D5Q314-F1
#
_cell.length_a   1.000
_cell.length_b   1.000
_cell.length_c   1.000
_cell.angle_alpha   90.00
_cell.angle_beta   90.00
_cell.angle_gamma   90.00
#
_symmetry.space_group_name_H-M   'P 1'
#
loop_
_entity.id
_entity.type
_entity.pdbx_description
1 polymer ?
#
loop_
_entity_poly.entity_id
_entity_poly.type
_entity_poly.pdbx_seq_one_letter_code
_entity_poly.pdbx_strand_id
1 'polypeptide(L)'
;SEQDHSTDGMEVISKTFTPEFRNRLDGIIQFSDLQIDTITHVVDKFLTELQAQLDEKHVVLHVDDDAKAWLAEQGYDVTMGARPMARL
;
A
#
# COMPACT_ATOMS: atom_id res chain seq x y z
N SER A 1 1.72 -3.97 20.06
CA SER A 1 2.35 -2.67 20.30
C SER A 1 2.60 -2.04 18.95
N GLU A 2 1.76 -1.12 18.52
CA GLU A 2 1.99 -0.33 17.31
C GLU A 2 3.22 0.56 17.58
N GLN A 3 4.32 0.27 16.90
CA GLN A 3 5.52 1.11 16.96
C GLN A 3 5.29 2.29 16.01
N ASP A 4 5.10 3.48 16.57
CA ASP A 4 5.03 4.72 15.81
C ASP A 4 6.45 5.16 15.44
N HIS A 5 6.86 4.88 14.20
CA HIS A 5 8.17 5.24 13.66
C HIS A 5 8.23 6.65 13.08
N SER A 6 7.17 7.46 13.23
CA SER A 6 7.11 8.80 12.64
C SER A 6 8.27 9.70 13.08
N THR A 7 8.63 9.65 14.36
CA THR A 7 9.71 10.44 14.97
C THR A 7 11.12 9.99 14.58
N ASP A 8 11.32 8.71 14.27
CA ASP A 8 12.65 8.14 13.94
C ASP A 8 13.11 8.54 12.53
N GLY A 9 12.17 8.69 11.59
CA GLY A 9 12.48 8.96 10.19
C GLY A 9 13.23 10.27 9.97
N MET A 10 12.83 11.34 10.67
CA MET A 10 13.45 12.65 10.52
C MET A 10 14.87 12.71 11.11
N GLU A 11 15.10 11.99 12.22
CA GLU A 11 16.41 11.88 12.84
C GLU A 11 17.38 11.09 11.96
N VAL A 12 16.94 9.98 11.36
CA VAL A 12 17.72 9.21 10.39
C VAL A 12 18.06 10.08 9.17
N ILE A 13 17.09 10.78 8.58
CA ILE A 13 17.33 11.69 7.45
C ILE A 13 18.38 12.75 7.80
N SER A 14 18.34 13.29 9.02
CA SER A 14 19.30 14.29 9.47
C SER A 14 20.73 13.77 9.64
N LYS A 15 20.89 12.49 9.96
CA LYS A 15 22.18 11.79 10.11
C LYS A 15 22.71 11.26 8.77
N THR A 16 21.82 10.87 7.85
CA THR A 16 22.20 10.28 6.56
C THR A 16 22.50 11.33 5.49
N PHE A 17 21.83 12.49 5.51
CA PHE A 17 21.99 13.53 4.49
C PHE A 17 22.62 14.81 5.05
N THR A 18 23.57 15.39 4.30
CA THR A 18 24.24 16.63 4.71
C THR A 18 23.27 17.82 4.73
N PRO A 19 23.57 18.88 5.47
CA PRO A 19 22.74 20.09 5.51
C PRO A 19 22.54 20.73 4.13
N GLU A 20 23.58 20.72 3.27
CA GLU A 20 23.55 21.33 1.94
C GLU A 20 22.56 20.61 1.02
N PHE A 21 22.44 19.29 1.13
CA PHE A 21 21.48 18.51 0.36
C PHE A 21 20.05 18.79 0.83
N ARG A 22 19.83 18.82 2.15
CA ARG A 22 18.50 19.07 2.74
C ARG A 22 17.98 20.48 2.42
N ASN A 23 18.87 21.46 2.40
CA ASN A 23 18.53 22.84 2.04
C ASN A 23 18.17 23.02 0.54
N ARG A 24 18.36 21.99 -0.29
CA ARG A 24 17.94 21.97 -1.71
C ARG A 24 16.64 21.19 -1.95
N LEU A 25 15.99 20.68 -0.90
CA LEU A 25 14.69 20.04 -1.00
C LEU A 25 13.61 21.07 -0.65
N ASP A 26 12.57 21.17 -1.48
CA ASP A 26 11.42 22.03 -1.20
C ASP A 26 10.60 21.55 0.02
N GLY A 27 10.69 20.26 0.34
CA GLY A 27 10.05 19.67 1.51
C GLY A 27 10.38 18.19 1.66
N ILE A 28 10.16 17.67 2.86
CA ILE A 28 10.22 16.24 3.18
C ILE A 28 8.80 15.79 3.45
N ILE A 29 8.29 14.85 2.65
CA ILE A 29 6.94 14.31 2.79
C ILE A 29 7.06 12.89 3.35
N GLN A 30 6.51 12.67 4.54
CA GLN A 30 6.47 11.37 5.17
C GLN A 30 5.18 10.65 4.76
N PHE A 31 5.32 9.44 4.22
CA PHE A 31 4.19 8.59 3.90
C PHE A 31 3.91 7.68 5.09
N SER A 32 2.68 7.75 5.60
CA SER A 32 2.18 6.86 6.64
C SER A 32 1.84 5.48 6.06
N ASP A 33 1.74 4.48 6.93
CA ASP A 33 1.25 3.16 6.55
C ASP A 33 -0.19 3.25 6.01
N LEU A 34 -0.52 2.34 5.09
CA LEU A 34 -1.86 2.25 4.52
C LEU A 34 -2.85 1.74 5.56
N GLN A 35 -3.98 2.44 5.72
CA GLN A 35 -5.11 1.94 6.51
C GLN A 35 -5.83 0.79 5.79
N ILE A 36 -6.50 -0.06 6.57
CA ILE A 36 -7.22 -1.23 6.07
C ILE A 36 -8.24 -0.86 4.98
N ASP A 37 -8.97 0.24 5.17
CA ASP A 37 -9.96 0.72 4.19
C ASP A 37 -9.32 1.04 2.84
N THR A 38 -8.13 1.65 2.86
CA THR A 38 -7.36 1.96 1.65
C THR A 38 -6.91 0.67 0.94
N ILE A 39 -6.58 -0.37 1.70
CA ILE A 39 -6.17 -1.67 1.15
C ILE A 39 -7.35 -2.35 0.48
N THR A 40 -8.54 -2.32 1.09
CA THR A 40 -9.78 -2.83 0.48
C THR A 40 -10.05 -2.15 -0.87
N HIS A 41 -9.88 -0.83 -0.97
CA HIS A 41 -10.00 -0.12 -2.25
C HIS A 41 -8.97 -0.57 -3.29
N VAL A 42 -7.76 -0.91 -2.87
CA VAL A 42 -6.74 -1.47 -3.78
C VAL A 42 -7.14 -2.85 -4.27
N VAL A 43 -7.69 -3.72 -3.40
CA VAL A 43 -8.22 -5.04 -3.80
C VAL A 43 -9.36 -4.87 -4.82
N ASP A 44 -10.30 -3.96 -4.59
CA ASP A 44 -11.40 -3.70 -5.53
C ASP A 44 -10.89 -3.25 -6.90
N LYS A 45 -9.84 -2.41 -6.92
CA LYS A 45 -9.19 -2.00 -8.16
C LYS A 45 -8.59 -3.19 -8.92
N PHE A 46 -7.87 -4.08 -8.23
CA PHE A 46 -7.31 -5.29 -8.83
C PHE A 46 -8.38 -6.23 -9.37
N LEU A 47 -9.47 -6.44 -8.62
CA LEU A 47 -10.60 -7.26 -9.06
C LEU A 47 -11.27 -6.67 -10.31
N THR A 48 -11.37 -5.34 -10.39
CA THR A 48 -11.90 -4.65 -11.57
C THR A 48 -10.99 -4.81 -12.78
N GLU A 49 -9.68 -4.67 -12.61
CA GLU A 49 -8.70 -4.91 -13.68
C GLU A 49 -8.70 -6.37 -14.15
N LEU A 50 -8.86 -7.33 -13.23
CA LEU A 50 -8.99 -8.74 -13.55
C LEU A 50 -10.29 -9.03 -14.31
N GLN A 51 -11.41 -8.45 -13.87
CA GLN A 51 -12.70 -8.59 -14.56
C GLN A 51 -12.60 -8.08 -16.00
N ALA A 52 -11.95 -6.93 -16.22
CA ALA A 52 -11.77 -6.38 -17.56
C ALA A 52 -10.99 -7.33 -18.50
N GLN A 53 -10.01 -8.08 -17.98
CA GLN A 53 -9.29 -9.11 -18.76
C GLN A 53 -10.15 -10.37 -19.03
N LEU A 54 -11.07 -10.70 -18.11
CA LEU A 54 -11.98 -11.84 -18.22
C LEU A 54 -13.18 -11.56 -19.13
N ASP A 55 -13.56 -10.29 -19.28
CA ASP A 55 -14.64 -9.85 -20.17
C ASP A 55 -14.37 -10.23 -21.63
N GLU A 56 -13.11 -10.18 -22.07
CA GLU A 56 -12.70 -10.65 -23.40
C GLU A 56 -12.97 -12.15 -23.62
N LYS A 57 -13.07 -12.92 -22.53
CA LYS A 57 -13.36 -14.35 -22.53
C LYS A 57 -14.81 -14.68 -22.16
N HIS A 58 -15.65 -13.66 -22.00
CA HIS A 58 -17.04 -13.78 -21.54
C HIS A 58 -17.16 -14.48 -20.17
N VAL A 59 -16.18 -14.27 -19.28
CA VAL A 59 -16.20 -14.83 -17.92
C VAL A 59 -16.55 -13.72 -16.93
N VAL A 60 -17.56 -13.97 -16.10
CA VAL A 60 -17.94 -13.08 -15.00
C VAL A 60 -17.37 -13.62 -13.69
N LEU A 61 -16.56 -12.81 -13.03
CA LEU A 61 -16.00 -13.10 -11.72
C LEU A 61 -16.95 -12.55 -10.65
N HIS A 62 -17.45 -13.43 -9.81
CA HIS A 62 -18.17 -13.06 -8.59
C HIS A 62 -17.26 -13.28 -7.39
N VAL A 63 -17.03 -12.22 -6.61
CA VAL A 63 -16.21 -12.27 -5.39
C VAL A 63 -17.06 -11.78 -4.24
N ASP A 64 -17.21 -12.63 -3.22
CA ASP A 64 -17.94 -12.30 -2.00
C ASP A 64 -17.17 -11.28 -1.16
N ASP A 65 -17.89 -10.49 -0.37
CA ASP A 65 -17.29 -9.47 0.50
C ASP A 65 -16.32 -10.08 1.53
N ASP A 66 -16.62 -11.29 2.03
CA ASP A 66 -15.73 -12.04 2.92
C ASP A 66 -14.40 -12.41 2.23
N ALA A 67 -14.45 -12.75 0.94
CA ALA A 67 -13.25 -13.05 0.17
C ALA A 67 -12.41 -11.79 -0.09
N LYS A 68 -13.05 -10.64 -0.30
CA LYS A 68 -12.35 -9.35 -0.42
C LYS A 68 -11.66 -8.95 0.88
N ALA A 69 -12.35 -9.12 2.01
CA ALA A 69 -11.78 -8.86 3.33
C ALA A 69 -10.56 -9.75 3.57
N TRP A 70 -10.67 -11.05 3.26
CA TRP A 70 -9.56 -11.98 3.35
C TRP A 70 -8.38 -11.61 2.46
N LEU A 71 -8.64 -11.17 1.22
CA LEU A 71 -7.59 -10.69 0.30
C LEU A 71 -6.91 -9.42 0.83
N ALA A 72 -7.65 -8.51 1.45
CA ALA A 72 -7.08 -7.31 2.06
C ALA A 72 -6.20 -7.66 3.27
N GLU A 73 -6.63 -8.62 4.10
CA GLU A 73 -5.85 -9.10 5.26
C GLU A 73 -4.58 -9.86 4.86
N GLN A 74 -4.66 -10.73 3.84
CA GLN A 74 -3.50 -11.54 3.41
C GLN A 74 -2.57 -10.81 2.44
N GLY A 75 -3.10 -9.85 1.69
CA GLY A 75 -2.34 -9.03 0.74
C GLY A 75 -1.62 -7.85 1.39
N TYR A 76 -1.95 -7.53 2.64
CA TYR A 76 -1.31 -6.47 3.40
C TYR A 76 -0.19 -7.02 4.29
N ASP A 77 1.03 -6.55 4.04
CA ASP A 77 2.15 -6.71 4.95
C ASP A 77 2.55 -5.32 5.45
N VAL A 78 2.45 -5.06 6.76
CA VAL A 78 2.82 -3.78 7.38
C VAL A 78 4.24 -3.34 7.01
N THR A 79 5.16 -4.29 6.78
CA THR A 79 6.55 -3.99 6.43
C THR A 79 6.79 -3.78 4.93
N MET A 80 5.89 -4.24 4.06
CA MET A 80 5.99 -4.09 2.60
C MET A 80 4.85 -3.28 1.95
N GLY A 81 3.89 -2.82 2.75
CA GLY A 81 2.67 -2.17 2.30
C GLY A 81 1.79 -3.08 1.44
N ALA A 82 1.15 -2.49 0.43
CA ALA A 82 0.27 -3.16 -0.53
C ALA A 82 0.99 -4.02 -1.60
N ARG A 83 2.33 -4.12 -1.55
CA ARG A 83 3.12 -4.82 -2.58
C ARG A 83 2.85 -6.33 -2.72
N PRO A 84 2.52 -7.09 -1.65
CA PRO A 84 2.19 -8.51 -1.76
C PRO A 84 0.92 -8.78 -2.58
N MET A 85 -0.03 -7.82 -2.65
CA MET A 85 -1.29 -7.99 -3.39
C MET A 85 -1.12 -8.27 -4.88
N ALA A 86 -0.04 -7.81 -5.51
CA ALA A 86 0.20 -8.07 -6.94
C ALA A 86 0.61 -9.53 -7.25
N ARG A 87 0.86 -10.36 -6.22
CA ARG A 87 1.33 -11.75 -6.37
C ARG A 87 0.32 -12.80 -5.90
N LEU A 88 -0.77 -12.41 -5.24
CA LEU A 88 -1.89 -13.30 -4.86
C LEU A 88 -2.86 -13.44 -6.03
#